data_AF-Q1X6K5-F1
#
_entry.id   AF-Q1X6K5-F1
#
_cell.length_a   1.000
_cell.length_b   1.000
_cell.length_c   1.000
_cell.angle_alpha   90.00
_cell.angle_beta   90.00
_cell.angle_gamma   90.00
#
_symmetry.space_group_name_H-M   'P 1'
#
loop_
_entity.id
_entity.type
_entity.pdbx_description
1 polymer ?
#
loop_
_entity_poly.entity_id
_entity_poly.type
_entity_poly.pdbx_seq_one_letter_code
_entity_poly.pdbx_strand_id
1 'polypeptide(L)'
;MMVLVMVIIFTLLLLLLFYLGNFVLSCKDFYKNKISSFECGFDSVGKIQNSFSIHFFIMMLMFVIFDLEVVMFVGILISDISSLLSFLMLLFFILGGFYMEWWYGKLIWLI
;
A
#
# COMPACT_ATOMS: atom_id res chain seq x y z
N MET A 1 13.59 -12.94 -22.01
CA MET A 1 12.34 -12.18 -22.26
C MET A 1 11.15 -13.09 -22.55
N MET A 2 11.20 -14.00 -23.54
CA MET A 2 10.09 -14.94 -23.81
C MET A 2 9.67 -15.81 -22.62
N VAL A 3 10.63 -16.36 -21.86
CA VAL A 3 10.33 -17.18 -20.66
C VAL A 3 9.50 -16.40 -19.64
N LEU A 4 9.82 -15.13 -19.43
CA LEU A 4 9.13 -14.26 -18.47
C LEU A 4 7.69 -13.98 -18.91
N VAL A 5 7.48 -13.76 -20.22
CA VAL A 5 6.14 -13.62 -20.81
C VAL A 5 5.32 -14.91 -20.66
N MET A 6 5.93 -16.08 -20.89
CA MET A 6 5.24 -17.36 -20.74
C MET A 6 4.82 -17.63 -19.29
N VAL A 7 5.67 -17.28 -18.32
CA VAL A 7 5.35 -17.40 -16.89
C VAL A 7 4.17 -16.50 -16.52
N ILE A 8 4.15 -15.25 -16.97
CA ILE A 8 3.05 -14.30 -16.70
C ILE A 8 1.73 -14.79 -17.31
N ILE A 9 1.76 -15.28 -18.56
CA ILE A 9 0.55 -15.79 -19.21
C ILE A 9 0.02 -17.00 -18.46
N PHE A 10 0.90 -17.91 -18.04
CA PHE A 10 0.52 -19.11 -17.31
C PHE A 10 -0.10 -18.78 -15.94
N THR A 11 0.47 -17.84 -15.18
CA THR A 11 -0.09 -17.45 -13.87
C THR A 11 -1.45 -16.77 -14.00
N LEU A 12 -1.65 -15.91 -15.00
CA LEU A 12 -2.95 -15.30 -15.29
C LEU A 12 -3.99 -16.33 -15.70
N LEU A 13 -3.63 -17.30 -16.53
CA LEU A 13 -4.51 -18.40 -16.94
C LEU A 13 -4.95 -19.24 -15.74
N LEU A 14 -4.01 -19.59 -14.85
CA LEU A 14 -4.32 -20.33 -13.62
C LEU A 14 -5.26 -19.53 -12.71
N LEU A 15 -5.00 -18.25 -12.47
CA LEU A 15 -5.86 -17.39 -11.66
C LEU A 15 -7.29 -17.35 -12.21
N LEU A 16 -7.43 -17.21 -13.52
CA LEU A 16 -8.73 -17.18 -14.18
C LEU A 16 -9.45 -18.53 -14.08
N LEU A 17 -8.74 -19.64 -14.29
CA LEU A 17 -9.28 -21.00 -14.12
C LEU A 17 -9.76 -21.25 -12.69
N PHE A 18 -8.98 -20.87 -11.68
CA PHE A 18 -9.38 -21.03 -10.28
C PHE A 18 -10.57 -20.14 -9.92
N TYR A 19 -10.60 -18.89 -10.39
CA TYR A 19 -11.72 -17.98 -10.19
C TYR A 19 -13.02 -18.53 -10.81
N LEU A 20 -12.96 -18.96 -12.09
CA LEU A 20 -14.12 -19.53 -12.78
C LEU A 20 -14.55 -20.86 -12.16
N GLY A 21 -13.60 -21.71 -11.81
CA GLY A 21 -13.87 -22.97 -11.10
C GLY A 21 -14.63 -22.72 -9.80
N ASN A 22 -14.14 -21.79 -8.96
CA ASN A 22 -14.81 -21.43 -7.72
C ASN A 22 -16.20 -20.82 -7.97
N PHE A 23 -16.32 -19.95 -8.98
CA PHE A 23 -17.59 -19.33 -9.33
C PHE A 23 -18.67 -20.33 -9.77
N VAL A 24 -18.28 -21.40 -10.49
CA VAL A 24 -19.20 -22.45 -10.96
C VAL A 24 -19.49 -23.49 -9.87
N LEU A 25 -18.49 -23.88 -9.08
CA LEU A 25 -18.61 -24.90 -8.04
C LEU A 25 -19.28 -24.38 -6.76
N SER A 26 -19.27 -23.07 -6.51
CA SER A 26 -19.82 -22.50 -5.27
C SER A 26 -21.34 -22.50 -5.26
N CYS A 27 -21.93 -23.03 -4.17
CA CYS A 27 -23.34 -22.86 -3.87
C CYS A 27 -23.60 -21.43 -3.37
N LYS A 28 -24.34 -20.63 -4.16
CA LYS A 28 -24.66 -19.24 -3.84
C LYS A 28 -26.11 -19.13 -3.38
N ASP A 29 -26.29 -18.91 -2.09
CA ASP A 29 -27.59 -18.56 -1.52
C ASP A 29 -27.73 -17.04 -1.40
N PHE A 30 -28.82 -16.50 -1.94
CA PHE A 30 -29.08 -15.05 -1.95
C PHE A 30 -30.04 -14.64 -0.82
N TYR A 31 -29.77 -15.05 0.41
CA TYR A 31 -30.54 -14.57 1.57
C TYR A 31 -30.13 -13.14 1.92
N LYS A 32 -31.11 -12.26 2.19
CA LYS A 32 -30.88 -10.85 2.53
C LYS A 32 -29.80 -10.65 3.60
N ASN A 33 -29.86 -11.44 4.69
CA ASN A 33 -28.92 -11.34 5.81
C ASN A 33 -27.49 -11.82 5.47
N LYS A 34 -27.34 -12.64 4.41
CA LYS A 34 -26.03 -13.10 3.90
C LYS A 34 -25.41 -12.08 2.95
N ILE A 35 -26.23 -11.23 2.33
CA ILE A 35 -25.83 -10.18 1.39
C ILE A 35 -25.63 -8.82 2.10
N SER A 36 -26.28 -8.60 3.25
CA SER A 36 -26.12 -7.40 4.07
C SER A 36 -24.75 -7.34 4.76
N SER A 37 -24.29 -6.12 5.07
CA SER A 37 -23.09 -5.89 5.86
C SER A 37 -23.19 -6.52 7.24
N PHE A 38 -22.08 -7.05 7.74
CA PHE A 38 -22.01 -7.61 9.08
C PHE A 38 -21.78 -6.48 10.11
N GLU A 39 -22.80 -6.19 10.93
CA GLU A 39 -22.70 -5.24 12.06
C GLU A 39 -23.04 -5.94 13.39
N CYS A 40 -22.33 -7.03 13.70
CA CYS A 40 -22.48 -7.76 14.97
C CYS A 40 -23.93 -8.19 15.28
N GLY A 41 -24.74 -8.45 14.25
CA GLY A 41 -26.15 -8.85 14.39
C GLY A 41 -27.15 -7.69 14.42
N PHE A 42 -26.69 -6.44 14.27
CA PHE A 42 -27.54 -5.26 14.12
C PHE A 42 -27.75 -4.92 12.64
N ASP A 43 -28.86 -4.23 12.35
CA ASP A 43 -29.09 -3.62 11.05
C ASP A 43 -28.21 -2.38 10.90
N SER A 44 -27.69 -2.15 9.69
CA SER A 44 -26.82 -1.00 9.42
C SER A 44 -27.53 0.32 9.71
N VAL A 45 -27.08 1.05 10.73
CA VAL A 45 -27.65 2.34 11.10
C VAL A 45 -26.81 3.47 10.51
N GLY A 46 -27.39 4.20 9.55
CA GLY A 46 -26.80 5.41 8.99
C GLY A 46 -26.03 5.20 7.68
N LYS A 47 -25.46 6.30 7.15
CA LYS A 47 -24.60 6.26 5.96
C LYS A 47 -23.16 6.08 6.41
N ILE A 48 -22.38 5.29 5.68
CA ILE A 48 -20.93 5.08 5.86
C ILE A 48 -20.16 6.32 5.38
N GLN A 49 -20.60 7.51 5.77
CA GLN A 49 -19.85 8.76 5.58
C GLN A 49 -19.12 9.04 6.88
N ASN A 50 -18.17 8.17 7.20
CA ASN A 50 -17.27 8.44 8.30
C ASN A 50 -16.39 9.62 7.90
N SER A 51 -16.27 10.60 8.79
CA SER A 51 -15.22 11.61 8.70
C SER A 51 -13.88 10.90 8.69
N PHE A 52 -13.14 11.05 7.59
CA PHE A 52 -11.81 10.48 7.46
C PHE A 52 -10.88 11.13 8.49
N SER A 53 -10.08 10.34 9.19
CA SER A 53 -9.14 10.89 10.16
C SER A 53 -8.01 11.61 9.42
N ILE A 54 -7.73 12.85 9.82
CA ILE A 54 -6.64 13.66 9.24
C ILE A 54 -5.27 12.98 9.43
N HIS A 55 -5.15 12.13 10.45
CA HIS A 55 -3.94 11.35 10.71
C HIS A 55 -3.58 10.42 9.54
N PHE A 56 -4.55 9.71 8.97
CA PHE A 56 -4.29 8.86 7.80
C PHE A 56 -3.86 9.67 6.58
N PHE A 57 -4.40 10.88 6.41
CA PHE A 57 -4.00 11.78 5.34
C PHE A 57 -2.52 12.21 5.49
N ILE A 58 -2.12 12.59 6.70
CA ILE A 58 -0.73 12.98 6.99
C ILE A 58 0.21 11.80 6.70
N MET A 59 -0.11 10.60 7.19
CA MET A 59 0.71 9.40 6.93
C MET A 59 0.86 9.10 5.44
N MET A 60 -0.20 9.29 4.64
CA MET A 60 -0.15 9.12 3.18
C MET A 60 0.80 10.15 2.54
N LEU A 61 0.71 11.43 2.94
CA LEU A 61 1.62 12.46 2.44
C LEU A 61 3.09 12.16 2.79
N MET A 62 3.36 11.70 4.02
CA MET A 62 4.71 11.29 4.43
C MET A 62 5.24 10.15 3.57
N PHE A 63 4.39 9.14 3.30
CA PHE A 63 4.77 8.01 2.44
C PHE A 63 5.15 8.46 1.03
N VAL A 64 4.42 9.40 0.44
CA VAL A 64 4.73 9.92 -0.91
C VAL A 64 6.09 10.63 -0.93
N ILE A 65 6.41 11.42 0.10
CA ILE A 65 7.70 12.12 0.19
C ILE A 65 8.83 11.10 0.34
N PHE A 66 8.66 10.12 1.24
CA PHE A 66 9.64 9.06 1.46
C PHE A 66 9.87 8.19 0.20
N ASP A 67 8.83 7.88 -0.58
CA ASP A 67 8.97 7.13 -1.83
C ASP A 67 9.83 7.88 -2.86
N LEU A 68 9.69 9.21 -2.95
CA LEU A 68 10.56 10.04 -3.78
C LEU A 68 12.03 10.03 -3.30
N GLU A 69 12.26 10.01 -1.99
CA GLU A 69 13.61 9.89 -1.41
C GLU A 69 14.26 8.55 -1.75
N VAL A 70 13.50 7.45 -1.71
CA VAL A 70 13.98 6.12 -2.12
C VAL A 70 14.32 6.09 -3.61
N VAL A 71 13.51 6.71 -4.48
CA VAL A 71 13.82 6.83 -5.91
C VAL A 71 15.14 7.59 -6.12
N MET A 72 15.35 8.70 -5.41
CA MET A 72 16.62 9.44 -5.46
C MET A 72 17.80 8.61 -4.95
N PHE A 73 17.61 7.85 -3.87
CA PHE A 73 18.64 6.96 -3.32
C PHE A 73 19.08 5.89 -4.32
N VAL A 74 18.12 5.21 -4.96
CA VAL A 74 18.40 4.20 -6.00
C VAL A 74 19.09 4.83 -7.22
N GLY A 75 18.70 6.05 -7.60
CA GLY A 75 19.36 6.79 -8.68
C GLY A 75 20.85 7.02 -8.43
N ILE A 76 21.22 7.40 -7.20
CA ILE A 76 22.63 7.60 -6.81
C ILE A 76 23.39 6.27 -6.81
N LEU A 77 22.78 5.16 -6.35
CA LEU A 77 23.43 3.84 -6.33
C LEU A 77 23.80 3.34 -7.74
N ILE A 78 23.02 3.70 -8.74
CA ILE A 78 23.26 3.30 -10.14
C ILE A 78 24.29 4.22 -10.81
N SER A 79 24.46 5.46 -10.32
CA SER A 79 25.46 6.39 -10.84
C SER A 79 26.89 5.98 -10.46
N ASP A 80 27.86 6.15 -11.37
CA ASP A 80 29.26 5.80 -11.12
C ASP A 80 29.80 6.52 -9.86
N ILE A 81 30.49 5.73 -9.02
CA ILE A 81 30.96 5.89 -7.61
C ILE A 81 31.64 7.23 -7.23
N SER A 82 31.76 8.18 -8.16
CA SER A 82 32.34 9.51 -7.97
C SER A 82 31.61 10.45 -7.00
N SER A 83 30.47 10.06 -6.43
CA SER A 83 29.70 10.95 -5.55
C SER A 83 29.39 10.36 -4.18
N LEU A 84 30.38 9.75 -3.51
CA LEU A 84 30.31 9.45 -2.06
C LEU A 84 29.77 10.65 -1.26
N LEU A 85 30.13 11.87 -1.66
CA LEU A 85 29.59 13.09 -1.07
C LEU A 85 28.07 13.25 -1.30
N SER A 86 27.56 12.97 -2.50
CA SER A 86 26.11 13.07 -2.79
C SER A 86 25.32 12.02 -2.01
N PHE A 87 25.86 10.81 -1.91
CA PHE A 87 25.29 9.72 -1.13
C PHE A 87 25.20 10.09 0.36
N LEU A 88 26.29 10.60 0.94
CA LEU A 88 26.31 11.05 2.34
C LEU A 88 25.33 12.20 2.57
N MET A 89 25.27 13.18 1.67
CA MET A 89 24.34 14.31 1.77
C MET A 89 22.88 13.86 1.73
N LEU A 90 22.55 12.93 0.83
CA LEU A 90 21.20 12.37 0.74
C LEU A 90 20.86 11.51 1.97
N LEU A 91 21.80 10.70 2.48
CA LEU A 91 21.60 9.95 3.72
C LEU A 91 21.32 10.87 4.91
N PHE A 92 22.09 11.96 5.05
CA PHE A 92 21.85 12.94 6.10
C PHE A 92 20.49 13.62 5.94
N PHE A 93 20.07 13.91 4.70
CA PHE A 93 18.75 14.49 4.43
C PHE A 93 17.63 13.54 4.88
N ILE A 94 17.69 12.26 4.51
CA ILE A 94 16.68 11.25 4.89
C ILE A 94 16.64 11.06 6.41
N LEU A 95 17.80 10.86 7.04
CA LEU A 95 17.88 10.67 8.51
C LEU A 95 17.42 11.91 9.27
N GLY A 96 17.75 13.10 8.78
CA GLY A 96 17.32 14.37 9.36
C GLY A 96 15.82 14.59 9.23
N GLY A 97 15.23 14.30 8.07
CA GLY A 97 13.79 14.34 7.83
C GLY A 97 13.05 13.41 8.79
N PHE A 98 13.48 12.16 8.86
CA PHE A 98 12.91 11.16 9.77
C PHE A 98 12.99 11.59 11.24
N TYR A 99 14.14 12.12 11.68
CA TYR A 99 14.29 12.62 13.05
C TYR A 99 13.34 13.79 13.35
N MET A 100 13.20 14.74 12.41
CA MET A 100 12.27 15.87 12.56
C MET A 100 10.83 15.38 12.70
N GLU A 101 10.40 14.46 11.84
CA GLU A 101 9.05 13.89 11.86
C GLU A 101 8.73 13.17 13.18
N TRP A 102 9.70 12.42 13.71
CA TRP A 102 9.58 11.78 15.00
C TRP A 102 9.46 12.82 16.12
N TRP A 103 10.28 13.87 16.09
CA TRP A 103 10.24 14.92 17.11
C TRP A 103 8.91 15.69 17.10
N TYR A 104 8.30 15.90 15.93
CA TYR A 104 6.96 16.47 15.80
C TYR A 104 5.82 15.52 16.21
N GLY A 105 6.13 14.29 16.60
CA GLY A 105 5.14 13.31 17.05
C GLY A 105 4.16 12.88 15.96
N LYS A 106 4.46 13.14 14.68
CA LYS A 106 3.58 12.80 13.55
C LYS A 106 3.47 11.29 13.33
N LEU A 107 4.48 10.54 13.79
CA LEU A 107 4.56 9.08 13.71
C LEU A 107 3.82 8.38 14.87
N ILE A 108 3.44 9.11 15.92
CA ILE A 108 2.73 8.53 17.06
C ILE A 108 1.24 8.51 16.78
N TRP A 109 0.69 7.30 16.84
CA TRP A 109 -0.75 7.11 16.83
C TRP A 109 -1.26 7.28 18.26
N LEU A 110 -1.81 8.46 18.56
CA LEU A 110 -2.67 8.62 19.73
C LEU A 110 -4.04 8.08 19.33
N ILE A 111 -4.42 6.97 19.97
CA ILE A 111 -5.80 6.47 19.98
C ILE A 111 -6.70 7.47 20.69
#